data_AF-H2M3X0-F1
#
_entry.id   AF-H2M3X0-F1
#
_cell.length_a   1.000
_cell.length_b   1.000
_cell.length_c   1.000
_cell.angle_alpha   90.00
_cell.angle_beta   90.00
_cell.angle_gamma   90.00
#
_symmetry.space_group_name_H-M   'P 1'
#
loop_
_entity.id
_entity.type
_entity.pdbx_description
1 polymer ?
#
loop_
_entity_poly.entity_id
_entity_poly.type
_entity_poly.pdbx_seq_one_letter_code
_entity_poly.pdbx_strand_id
1 'polypeptide(L)'
;TFKNKNHKTSNNWAITSAAFQDHIIRSLLSEDFSVSDPLSRHSRKSRKPPSREKLEDLKRGDAQQETKHVFKPTPPNLTLAQKLGLVASPKERLTKGDWMEVKKRSLLREESAQPCTICREEFRLQPQVLLCCSHVFHRTCLQAFERFSGRKRCPVCRREQYETRVIHDAARLFRHQCAIRIQAYWRGYSARKSYREIMRTKCPKDKKLRRRFFEDRVSKEFLNDSFVRHCHTDTKDFLRDIDRSLSSSRRVFQQLEKKRPSKPQENNWDQIKTQVFQRGVRDCPICLTALWDTSFPRASGISAHLHPRPTLLLSCSHLFHQFCLEAFEAFIADRRPTCPLCRSPYHKKLI
;
A
#
# COMPACT_ATOMS: atom_id res chain seq x y z
N THR A 1 -43.09 47.98 -68.76
CA THR A 1 -41.98 47.88 -67.76
C THR A 1 -42.25 46.74 -66.78
N PHE A 2 -41.95 45.50 -67.19
CA PHE A 2 -42.05 44.32 -66.31
C PHE A 2 -40.63 43.78 -66.06
N LYS A 3 -40.01 44.16 -64.94
CA LYS A 3 -38.79 43.50 -64.40
C LYS A 3 -38.49 44.07 -63.02
N ASN A 4 -38.87 43.36 -61.96
CA ASN A 4 -38.11 43.33 -60.68
C ASN A 4 -38.70 42.44 -59.56
N LYS A 5 -39.83 41.76 -59.76
CA LYS A 5 -40.36 40.87 -58.71
C LYS A 5 -39.68 39.48 -58.64
N ASN A 6 -39.11 38.99 -59.74
CA ASN A 6 -38.50 37.64 -59.79
C ASN A 6 -37.11 37.52 -59.13
N HIS A 7 -36.36 38.62 -58.96
CA HIS A 7 -35.04 38.55 -58.32
C HIS A 7 -35.10 38.35 -56.80
N LYS A 8 -36.10 38.94 -56.12
CA LYS A 8 -36.27 38.75 -54.66
C LYS A 8 -36.68 37.32 -54.30
N THR A 9 -37.55 36.70 -55.11
CA THR A 9 -37.94 35.30 -54.92
C THR A 9 -36.76 34.38 -55.18
N SER A 10 -36.05 34.54 -56.32
CA SER A 10 -34.86 33.73 -56.66
C SER A 10 -33.75 33.79 -55.60
N ASN A 11 -33.48 34.97 -55.04
CA ASN A 11 -32.50 35.12 -53.96
C ASN A 11 -32.93 34.42 -52.67
N ASN A 12 -34.24 34.38 -52.39
CA ASN A 12 -34.75 33.65 -51.23
C ASN A 12 -34.55 32.12 -51.40
N TRP A 13 -34.81 31.58 -52.61
CA TRP A 13 -34.56 30.16 -52.91
C TRP A 13 -33.07 29.78 -52.85
N ALA A 14 -32.18 30.67 -53.26
CA ALA A 14 -30.74 30.45 -53.14
C ALA A 14 -30.29 30.37 -51.67
N ILE A 15 -30.81 31.27 -50.81
CA ILE A 15 -30.49 31.28 -49.38
C ILE A 15 -31.07 30.06 -48.67
N THR A 16 -32.31 29.65 -48.97
CA THR A 16 -32.92 28.45 -48.37
C THR A 16 -32.19 27.18 -48.79
N SER A 17 -31.80 27.07 -50.06
CA SER A 17 -31.04 25.93 -50.59
C SER A 17 -29.65 25.84 -49.95
N ALA A 18 -28.94 26.96 -49.84
CA ALA A 18 -27.63 27.02 -49.17
C ALA A 18 -27.73 26.69 -47.68
N ALA A 19 -28.77 27.17 -47.00
CA ALA A 19 -29.03 26.84 -45.60
C ALA A 19 -29.29 25.33 -45.41
N PHE A 20 -30.04 24.70 -46.31
CA PHE A 20 -30.34 23.27 -46.26
C PHE A 20 -29.12 22.40 -46.57
N GLN A 21 -28.30 22.78 -47.56
CA GLN A 21 -27.05 22.09 -47.87
C GLN A 21 -26.05 22.16 -46.70
N ASP A 22 -25.87 23.33 -46.07
CA ASP A 22 -25.05 23.49 -44.86
C ASP A 22 -25.55 22.59 -43.71
N HIS A 23 -26.87 22.48 -43.54
CA HIS A 23 -27.48 21.62 -42.53
C HIS A 23 -27.18 20.14 -42.77
N ILE A 24 -27.33 19.65 -44.01
CA ILE A 24 -27.01 18.26 -44.37
C ILE A 24 -25.53 17.96 -44.11
N ILE A 25 -24.63 18.84 -44.56
CA ILE A 25 -23.18 18.66 -44.39
C ILE A 25 -22.83 18.60 -42.89
N ARG A 26 -23.37 19.49 -42.07
CA ARG A 26 -23.13 19.50 -40.61
C ARG A 26 -23.73 18.30 -39.89
N SER A 27 -24.88 17.81 -40.33
CA SER A 27 -25.55 16.65 -39.73
C SER A 27 -24.74 15.37 -39.98
N LEU A 28 -24.30 15.15 -41.23
CA LEU A 28 -23.51 13.97 -41.60
C LEU A 28 -22.14 13.95 -40.91
N LEU A 29 -21.47 15.10 -40.83
CA LEU A 29 -20.19 15.21 -40.11
C LEU A 29 -20.31 15.02 -38.60
N SER A 30 -21.49 15.28 -38.01
CA SER A 30 -21.73 15.11 -36.58
C SER A 30 -21.99 13.65 -36.18
N GLU A 31 -22.47 12.81 -37.10
CA GLU A 31 -22.66 11.37 -36.85
C GLU A 31 -21.35 10.57 -36.99
N ASP A 32 -20.45 10.98 -37.89
CA ASP A 32 -19.26 10.18 -38.23
C ASP A 32 -17.95 10.62 -37.54
N PHE A 33 -17.86 11.83 -36.97
CA PHE A 33 -16.61 12.35 -36.37
C PHE A 33 -16.80 12.94 -34.97
N SER A 34 -17.12 12.09 -33.99
CA SER A 34 -16.83 12.39 -32.57
C SER A 34 -15.46 11.82 -32.18
N VAL A 35 -14.40 12.25 -32.87
CA VAL A 35 -13.02 11.90 -32.53
C VAL A 35 -12.16 13.16 -32.51
N SER A 36 -11.55 13.41 -31.35
CA SER A 36 -10.48 14.39 -31.05
C SER A 36 -10.89 15.80 -30.62
N ASP A 37 -10.66 16.06 -29.34
CA ASP A 37 -10.59 17.40 -28.71
C ASP A 37 -9.27 18.08 -29.16
N PRO A 38 -9.26 19.26 -29.82
CA PRO A 38 -8.02 19.93 -30.16
C PRO A 38 -7.38 20.55 -28.92
N LEU A 39 -6.13 20.16 -28.69
CA LEU A 39 -5.21 20.63 -27.64
C LEU A 39 -5.37 22.12 -27.29
N SER A 40 -5.90 22.37 -26.08
CA SER A 40 -5.97 23.70 -25.49
C SER A 40 -4.56 24.19 -25.14
N ARG A 41 -4.12 25.24 -25.84
CA ARG A 41 -2.88 25.98 -25.57
C ARG A 41 -2.85 26.46 -24.12
N HIS A 42 -1.86 25.98 -23.37
CA HIS A 42 -1.54 26.51 -22.04
C HIS A 42 -0.96 27.93 -22.15
N SER A 43 -1.79 28.95 -21.91
CA SER A 43 -1.30 30.28 -21.54
C SER A 43 -1.05 30.31 -20.03
N ARG A 44 0.23 30.42 -19.65
CA ARG A 44 0.67 30.56 -18.26
C ARG A 44 0.24 31.94 -17.75
N LYS A 45 -0.67 31.98 -16.78
CA LYS A 45 -0.84 33.14 -15.89
C LYS A 45 -0.42 32.77 -14.48
N SER A 46 0.63 33.44 -14.04
CA SER A 46 1.25 33.50 -12.72
C SER A 46 0.23 33.70 -11.59
N ARG A 47 0.29 32.84 -10.56
CA ARG A 47 -0.45 32.99 -9.30
C ARG A 47 0.48 33.55 -8.23
N LYS A 48 0.11 34.69 -7.62
CA LYS A 48 0.60 35.12 -6.31
C LYS A 48 -0.17 34.35 -5.21
N PRO A 49 0.44 34.07 -4.04
CA PRO A 49 -0.20 33.33 -2.97
C PRO A 49 -1.08 34.26 -2.10
N PRO A 50 -2.21 33.79 -1.54
CA PRO A 50 -2.86 34.47 -0.44
C PRO A 50 -2.43 33.86 0.90
N SER A 51 -2.23 34.77 1.85
CA SER A 51 -1.89 34.57 3.26
C SER A 51 -3.06 34.02 4.10
N ARG A 52 -2.66 33.57 5.29
CA ARG A 52 -3.44 32.97 6.40
C ARG A 52 -4.59 33.84 6.94
N GLU A 53 -5.46 33.16 7.71
CA GLU A 53 -6.58 33.60 8.58
C GLU A 53 -7.96 33.62 7.88
N LYS A 54 -9.06 33.06 8.41
CA LYS A 54 -9.44 32.72 9.79
C LYS A 54 -10.53 31.62 9.77
N LEU A 55 -10.57 30.86 10.86
CA LEU A 55 -11.58 29.87 11.27
C LEU A 55 -12.92 30.55 11.64
N GLU A 56 -13.99 29.75 11.62
CA GLU A 56 -15.37 30.01 12.10
C GLU A 56 -16.40 30.46 11.04
N ASP A 57 -17.16 29.49 10.49
CA ASP A 57 -18.64 29.54 10.47
C ASP A 57 -19.24 28.21 10.00
N LEU A 58 -19.27 27.22 10.89
CA LEU A 58 -20.00 25.96 10.73
C LEU A 58 -21.46 26.19 11.12
N LYS A 59 -22.32 26.66 10.21
CA LYS A 59 -23.80 26.47 10.20
C LYS A 59 -24.51 27.27 9.10
N ARG A 60 -24.15 27.10 7.82
CA ARG A 60 -25.03 27.50 6.69
C ARG A 60 -24.65 26.84 5.36
N GLY A 61 -24.40 25.53 5.37
CA GLY A 61 -23.75 24.84 4.24
C GLY A 61 -24.62 23.96 3.33
N ASP A 62 -25.88 23.68 3.68
CA ASP A 62 -26.57 22.53 3.06
C ASP A 62 -27.48 22.88 1.86
N ALA A 63 -27.87 24.16 1.70
CA ALA A 63 -28.73 24.59 0.59
C ALA A 63 -27.96 25.16 -0.61
N GLN A 64 -26.69 25.55 -0.45
CA GLN A 64 -25.94 26.29 -1.47
C GLN A 64 -25.01 25.43 -2.33
N GLN A 65 -24.70 24.19 -1.92
CA GLN A 65 -23.81 23.31 -2.70
C GLN A 65 -24.49 22.58 -3.87
N GLU A 66 -25.83 22.51 -3.92
CA GLU A 66 -26.55 21.88 -5.04
C GLU A 66 -26.47 22.68 -6.36
N THR A 67 -25.90 23.89 -6.36
CA THR A 67 -25.96 24.83 -7.49
C THR A 67 -24.75 24.85 -8.42
N LYS A 68 -23.67 24.12 -8.16
CA LYS A 68 -22.43 24.27 -8.92
C LYS A 68 -21.88 22.96 -9.44
N HIS A 69 -22.37 22.55 -10.61
CA HIS A 69 -21.60 22.14 -11.80
C HIS A 69 -22.53 21.35 -12.74
N VAL A 70 -23.43 22.09 -13.39
CA VAL A 70 -24.00 21.62 -14.65
C VAL A 70 -22.82 21.62 -15.63
N PHE A 71 -22.37 20.43 -16.06
CA PHE A 71 -21.57 20.34 -17.27
C PHE A 71 -22.47 20.93 -18.36
N LYS A 72 -22.21 22.17 -18.77
CA LYS A 72 -22.81 22.75 -19.97
C LYS A 72 -21.92 22.27 -21.11
N PRO A 73 -22.21 21.17 -21.83
CA PRO A 73 -21.75 21.13 -23.20
C PRO A 73 -22.33 22.39 -23.85
N THR A 74 -21.46 23.14 -24.52
CA THR A 74 -21.85 24.33 -25.30
C THR A 74 -23.11 24.01 -26.10
N PRO A 75 -24.10 24.92 -26.16
CA PRO A 75 -25.27 24.68 -27.00
C PRO A 75 -24.79 24.38 -28.43
N PRO A 76 -25.34 23.34 -29.11
CA PRO A 76 -25.03 23.13 -30.50
C PRO A 76 -25.41 24.41 -31.25
N ASN A 77 -24.48 24.96 -32.02
CA ASN A 77 -24.76 26.14 -32.83
C ASN A 77 -25.85 25.77 -33.83
N LEU A 78 -27.04 26.37 -33.68
CA LEU A 78 -28.17 26.12 -34.58
C LEU A 78 -27.75 26.47 -36.02
N THR A 79 -27.95 25.52 -36.92
CA THR A 79 -27.72 25.71 -38.36
C THR A 79 -28.65 26.80 -38.91
N LEU A 80 -28.26 27.44 -40.01
CA LEU A 80 -29.09 28.46 -40.63
C LEU A 80 -30.46 27.90 -41.03
N ALA A 81 -30.54 26.65 -41.49
CA ALA A 81 -31.81 25.98 -41.80
C ALA A 81 -32.74 25.83 -40.58
N GLN A 82 -32.19 25.52 -39.41
CA GLN A 82 -32.97 25.45 -38.16
C GLN A 82 -33.47 26.83 -37.72
N LYS A 83 -32.64 27.88 -37.88
CA LYS A 83 -33.04 29.26 -37.58
C LYS A 83 -34.12 29.79 -38.53
N LEU A 84 -34.09 29.36 -39.79
CA LEU A 84 -35.09 29.71 -40.81
C LEU A 84 -36.36 28.84 -40.75
N GLY A 85 -36.43 27.87 -39.83
CA GLY A 85 -37.58 26.97 -39.71
C GLY A 85 -37.74 25.97 -40.86
N LEU A 86 -36.71 25.82 -41.71
CA LEU A 86 -36.69 24.83 -42.81
C LEU A 86 -36.50 23.40 -42.29
N VAL A 87 -35.86 23.27 -41.12
CA VAL A 87 -35.65 22.00 -40.40
C VAL A 87 -36.06 22.20 -38.95
N ALA A 88 -36.70 21.20 -38.36
CA ALA A 88 -37.06 21.21 -36.95
C ALA A 88 -35.82 21.45 -36.07
N SER A 89 -35.90 22.46 -35.20
CA SER A 89 -34.86 22.71 -34.20
C SER A 89 -34.68 21.48 -33.30
N PRO A 90 -33.45 21.19 -32.83
CA PRO A 90 -33.22 20.11 -31.88
C PRO A 90 -34.12 20.27 -30.64
N LYS A 91 -34.57 19.15 -30.06
CA LYS A 91 -35.40 19.16 -28.85
C LYS A 91 -34.77 20.06 -27.79
N GLU A 92 -35.57 20.95 -27.21
CA GLU A 92 -35.11 21.86 -26.17
C GLU A 92 -34.54 21.08 -24.98
N ARG A 93 -33.46 21.63 -24.39
CA ARG A 93 -32.82 21.02 -23.22
C ARG A 93 -33.77 21.03 -22.04
N LEU A 94 -33.67 20.02 -21.16
CA LEU A 94 -34.54 19.93 -20.00
C LEU A 94 -34.36 21.14 -19.09
N THR A 95 -35.48 21.74 -18.70
CA THR A 95 -35.50 22.90 -17.81
C THR A 95 -35.11 22.46 -16.39
N LYS A 96 -34.68 23.41 -15.55
CA LYS A 96 -34.40 23.13 -14.13
C LYS A 96 -35.57 22.46 -13.41
N GLY A 97 -36.81 22.84 -13.74
CA GLY A 97 -38.04 22.24 -13.21
C GLY A 97 -38.20 20.77 -13.63
N ASP A 98 -37.96 20.45 -14.90
CA ASP A 98 -38.02 19.07 -15.39
C ASP A 98 -37.01 18.17 -14.68
N TRP A 99 -35.81 18.69 -14.41
CA TRP A 99 -34.80 17.97 -13.64
C TRP A 99 -35.20 17.74 -12.17
N MET A 100 -35.99 18.63 -11.57
CA MET A 100 -36.54 18.40 -10.24
C MET A 100 -37.53 17.24 -10.26
N GLU A 101 -38.37 17.14 -11.30
CA GLU A 101 -39.30 16.03 -11.46
C GLU A 101 -38.58 14.71 -11.77
N VAL A 102 -37.50 14.74 -12.57
CA VAL A 102 -36.63 13.57 -12.78
C VAL A 102 -35.96 13.14 -11.47
N LYS A 103 -35.46 14.10 -10.68
CA LYS A 103 -34.86 13.82 -9.36
C LYS A 103 -35.90 13.22 -8.41
N LYS A 104 -37.12 13.76 -8.37
CA LYS A 104 -38.23 13.23 -7.57
C LYS A 104 -38.55 11.78 -7.94
N ARG A 105 -38.67 11.48 -9.24
CA ARG A 105 -38.89 10.11 -9.73
C ARG A 105 -37.75 9.15 -9.36
N SER A 106 -36.50 9.61 -9.44
CA SER A 106 -35.33 8.81 -9.03
C SER A 106 -35.31 8.54 -7.53
N LEU A 107 -35.70 9.52 -6.70
CA LEU A 107 -35.81 9.36 -5.25
C LEU A 107 -36.94 8.39 -4.87
N LEU A 108 -38.10 8.47 -5.54
CA LEU A 108 -39.21 7.52 -5.32
C LEU A 108 -38.83 6.06 -5.62
N ARG A 109 -37.90 5.86 -6.56
CA ARG A 109 -37.38 4.54 -6.92
C ARG A 109 -36.15 4.14 -6.12
N GLU A 110 -35.66 5.02 -5.25
CA GLU A 110 -34.45 4.83 -4.46
C GLU A 110 -33.22 4.45 -5.30
N GLU A 111 -33.10 4.97 -6.52
CA GLU A 111 -32.03 4.57 -7.45
C GLU A 111 -30.62 4.92 -6.95
N SER A 112 -30.51 5.90 -6.05
CA SER A 112 -29.24 6.24 -5.39
C SER A 112 -28.90 5.30 -4.22
N ALA A 113 -29.86 4.53 -3.71
CA ALA A 113 -29.62 3.52 -2.68
C ALA A 113 -29.25 2.17 -3.31
N GLN A 114 -29.76 1.89 -4.50
CA GLN A 114 -29.41 0.69 -5.27
C GLN A 114 -27.96 0.76 -5.80
N PRO A 115 -27.28 -0.39 -5.98
CA PRO A 115 -25.94 -0.40 -6.58
C PRO A 115 -25.98 0.00 -8.06
N CYS A 116 -24.85 0.52 -8.57
CA CYS A 116 -24.73 0.89 -9.97
C CYS A 116 -24.93 -0.33 -10.87
N THR A 117 -25.84 -0.30 -11.84
CA THR A 117 -26.12 -1.50 -12.66
C THR A 117 -25.00 -1.89 -13.63
N ILE A 118 -24.02 -1.01 -13.87
CA ILE A 118 -22.86 -1.28 -14.73
C ILE A 118 -21.78 -2.07 -13.97
N CYS A 119 -21.34 -1.57 -12.80
CA CYS A 119 -20.28 -2.23 -12.01
C CYS A 119 -20.79 -3.07 -10.84
N ARG A 120 -22.08 -2.99 -10.51
CA ARG A 120 -22.75 -3.67 -9.38
C ARG A 120 -22.23 -3.26 -7.99
N GLU A 121 -21.56 -2.11 -7.90
CA GLU A 121 -21.05 -1.55 -6.64
C GLU A 121 -21.94 -0.43 -6.10
N GLU A 122 -21.95 -0.27 -4.78
CA GLU A 122 -22.57 0.88 -4.11
C GLU A 122 -21.88 2.20 -4.49
N PHE A 123 -22.66 3.27 -4.63
CA PHE A 123 -22.15 4.57 -5.05
C PHE A 123 -21.20 5.25 -4.05
N ARG A 124 -21.40 5.03 -2.75
CA ARG A 124 -20.59 5.62 -1.67
C ARG A 124 -20.29 7.11 -1.91
N LEU A 125 -19.03 7.51 -1.94
CA LEU A 125 -18.58 8.90 -2.18
C LEU A 125 -18.26 9.19 -3.65
N GLN A 126 -18.44 8.23 -4.55
CA GLN A 126 -18.10 8.42 -5.96
C GLN A 126 -19.09 9.37 -6.65
N PRO A 127 -18.63 10.14 -7.67
CA PRO A 127 -19.48 11.06 -8.40
C PRO A 127 -20.55 10.31 -9.21
N GLN A 128 -21.81 10.67 -8.99
CA GLN A 128 -22.97 10.06 -9.62
C GLN A 128 -23.54 10.96 -10.70
N VAL A 129 -24.16 10.34 -11.70
CA VAL A 129 -24.87 11.01 -12.78
C VAL A 129 -26.29 10.48 -12.89
N LEU A 130 -27.25 11.39 -12.90
CA LEU A 130 -28.67 11.15 -13.13
C LEU A 130 -28.99 11.44 -14.59
N LEU A 131 -29.57 10.49 -15.29
CA LEU A 131 -30.04 10.67 -16.66
C LEU A 131 -31.46 11.22 -16.70
N CYS A 132 -31.85 11.84 -17.82
CA CYS A 132 -33.24 12.28 -18.04
C CYS A 132 -34.27 11.13 -17.97
N CYS A 133 -33.84 9.89 -18.14
CA CYS A 133 -34.66 8.70 -17.97
C CYS A 133 -34.73 8.19 -16.51
N SER A 134 -34.33 9.01 -15.52
CA SER A 134 -34.35 8.74 -14.07
C SER A 134 -33.43 7.64 -13.55
N HIS A 135 -32.52 7.11 -14.38
CA HIS A 135 -31.51 6.13 -13.94
C HIS A 135 -30.23 6.81 -13.45
N VAL A 136 -29.57 6.21 -12.47
CA VAL A 136 -28.35 6.71 -11.82
C VAL A 136 -27.18 5.77 -12.06
N PHE A 137 -26.00 6.34 -12.36
CA PHE A 137 -24.76 5.58 -12.54
C PHE A 137 -23.56 6.34 -11.97
N HIS A 138 -22.43 5.65 -11.82
CA HIS A 138 -21.15 6.33 -11.62
C HIS A 138 -20.81 7.11 -12.87
N ARG A 139 -20.27 8.31 -12.70
CA ARG A 139 -19.78 9.12 -13.82
C ARG A 139 -18.76 8.34 -14.66
N THR A 140 -17.86 7.63 -14.00
CA THR A 140 -16.81 6.81 -14.64
C THR A 140 -17.40 5.63 -15.39
N CYS A 141 -18.34 4.88 -14.79
CA CYS A 141 -18.99 3.75 -15.44
C CYS A 141 -19.79 4.17 -16.67
N LEU A 142 -20.54 5.28 -16.59
CA LEU A 142 -21.29 5.78 -17.75
C LEU A 142 -20.34 6.21 -18.87
N GLN A 143 -19.25 6.92 -18.55
CA GLN A 143 -18.25 7.33 -19.53
C GLN A 143 -17.55 6.13 -20.18
N ALA A 144 -17.23 5.08 -19.41
CA ALA A 144 -16.67 3.85 -19.95
C ALA A 144 -17.66 3.13 -20.87
N PHE A 145 -18.94 3.08 -20.50
CA PHE A 145 -19.99 2.51 -21.33
C PHE A 145 -20.20 3.26 -22.65
N GLU A 146 -20.19 4.60 -22.61
CA GLU A 146 -20.28 5.45 -23.81
C GLU A 146 -19.09 5.21 -24.75
N ARG A 147 -17.88 5.11 -24.20
CA ARG A 147 -16.65 4.81 -24.97
C ARG A 147 -16.71 3.42 -25.61
N PHE A 148 -17.22 2.42 -24.88
CA PHE A 148 -17.32 1.06 -25.39
C PHE A 148 -18.42 0.88 -26.43
N SER A 149 -19.61 1.45 -26.19
CA SER A 149 -20.75 1.31 -27.11
C SER A 149 -20.66 2.23 -28.34
N GLY A 150 -19.80 3.26 -28.31
CA GLY A 150 -19.71 4.29 -29.34
C GLY A 150 -21.00 5.13 -29.50
N ARG A 151 -22.00 4.93 -28.64
CA ARG A 151 -23.32 5.57 -28.70
C ARG A 151 -23.78 5.98 -27.31
N LYS A 152 -24.41 7.15 -27.21
CA LYS A 152 -25.03 7.64 -25.96
C LYS A 152 -26.42 7.05 -25.76
N ARG A 153 -26.47 5.84 -25.19
CA ARG A 153 -27.71 5.13 -24.85
C ARG A 153 -27.76 4.74 -23.37
N CYS A 154 -28.92 4.83 -22.74
CA CYS A 154 -29.04 4.40 -21.34
C CYS A 154 -28.82 2.88 -21.24
N PRO A 155 -27.96 2.37 -20.35
CA PRO A 155 -27.74 0.94 -20.16
C PRO A 155 -29.00 0.16 -19.76
N VAL A 156 -29.94 0.81 -19.07
CA VAL A 156 -31.15 0.16 -18.53
C VAL A 156 -32.30 0.26 -19.54
N CYS A 157 -32.72 1.48 -19.89
CA CYS A 157 -33.90 1.68 -20.73
C CYS A 157 -33.61 1.91 -22.21
N ARG A 158 -32.33 1.84 -22.63
CA ARG A 158 -31.88 2.00 -24.02
C ARG A 158 -32.23 3.32 -24.71
N ARG A 159 -32.82 4.29 -23.99
CA ARG A 159 -33.14 5.63 -24.51
C ARG A 159 -31.87 6.31 -25.01
N GLU A 160 -31.93 6.77 -26.26
CA GLU A 160 -30.85 7.50 -26.93
C GLU A 160 -30.91 8.99 -26.62
N GLN A 161 -29.78 9.69 -26.81
CA GLN A 161 -29.68 11.15 -26.69
C GLN A 161 -30.17 11.67 -25.32
N TYR A 162 -29.82 10.97 -24.23
CA TYR A 162 -30.15 11.44 -22.89
C TYR A 162 -29.28 12.63 -22.48
N GLU A 163 -29.84 13.47 -21.62
CA GLU A 163 -29.08 14.46 -20.87
C GLU A 163 -28.66 13.88 -19.51
N THR A 164 -27.56 14.39 -18.96
CA THR A 164 -27.01 13.96 -17.67
C THR A 164 -26.86 15.14 -16.70
N ARG A 165 -27.19 14.93 -15.43
CA ARG A 165 -26.93 15.86 -14.34
C ARG A 165 -26.15 15.17 -13.23
N VAL A 166 -25.11 15.82 -12.71
CA VAL A 166 -24.34 15.29 -11.57
C VAL A 166 -25.18 15.39 -10.30
N ILE A 167 -25.23 14.31 -9.52
CA ILE A 167 -25.93 14.24 -8.22
C ILE A 167 -24.99 13.73 -7.13
N HIS A 168 -25.35 14.02 -5.87
CA HIS A 168 -24.60 13.60 -4.68
C HIS A 168 -25.49 12.88 -3.64
N ASP A 169 -26.67 12.41 -4.07
CA ASP A 169 -27.67 11.86 -3.17
C ASP A 169 -27.17 10.57 -2.48
N ALA A 170 -26.53 9.64 -3.20
CA ALA A 170 -25.98 8.44 -2.55
C ALA A 170 -24.80 8.77 -1.62
N ALA A 171 -24.03 9.83 -1.89
CA ALA A 171 -22.97 10.26 -0.99
C ALA A 171 -23.55 10.79 0.32
N ARG A 172 -24.69 11.47 0.28
CA ARG A 172 -25.45 11.86 1.48
C ARG A 172 -25.96 10.64 2.25
N LEU A 173 -26.57 9.68 1.56
CA LEU A 173 -27.04 8.42 2.17
C LEU A 173 -25.90 7.64 2.82
N PHE A 174 -24.77 7.50 2.13
CA PHE A 174 -23.59 6.81 2.65
C PHE A 174 -23.01 7.50 3.88
N ARG A 175 -22.92 8.83 3.89
CA ARG A 175 -22.50 9.59 5.09
C ARG A 175 -23.44 9.36 6.26
N HIS A 176 -24.75 9.33 6.00
CA HIS A 176 -25.75 9.04 7.02
C HIS A 176 -25.61 7.62 7.59
N GLN A 177 -25.45 6.61 6.74
CA GLN A 177 -25.19 5.24 7.17
C GLN A 177 -23.90 5.11 7.99
N CYS A 178 -22.82 5.77 7.58
CA CYS A 178 -21.58 5.83 8.34
C CYS A 178 -21.78 6.47 9.71
N ALA A 179 -22.53 7.58 9.79
CA ALA A 179 -22.86 8.24 11.05
C ALA A 179 -23.64 7.31 11.99
N ILE A 180 -24.66 6.61 11.48
CA ILE A 180 -25.45 5.62 12.25
C ILE A 180 -24.52 4.52 12.79
N ARG A 181 -23.62 3.98 11.96
CA ARG A 181 -22.66 2.95 12.39
C ARG A 181 -21.79 3.45 13.52
N ILE A 182 -21.15 4.62 13.36
CA ILE A 182 -20.29 5.21 14.38
C ILE A 182 -21.06 5.44 15.69
N GLN A 183 -22.27 6.00 15.59
CA GLN A 183 -23.14 6.22 16.74
C GLN A 183 -23.53 4.90 17.44
N ALA A 184 -23.87 3.85 16.70
CA ALA A 184 -24.19 2.54 17.24
C ALA A 184 -22.99 1.92 17.98
N TYR A 185 -21.79 1.98 17.38
CA TYR A 185 -20.55 1.52 18.02
C TYR A 185 -20.26 2.28 19.30
N TRP A 186 -20.38 3.61 19.28
CA TRP A 186 -20.14 4.45 20.45
C TRP A 186 -21.17 4.19 21.56
N ARG A 187 -22.47 4.12 21.23
CA ARG A 187 -23.53 3.77 22.18
C ARG A 187 -23.26 2.40 22.82
N GLY A 188 -22.89 1.40 22.02
CA GLY A 188 -22.52 0.08 22.50
C GLY A 188 -21.27 0.08 23.38
N TYR A 189 -20.24 0.85 23.03
CA TYR A 189 -19.03 1.00 23.85
C TYR A 189 -19.34 1.66 25.19
N SER A 190 -20.10 2.76 25.17
CA SER A 190 -20.52 3.48 26.37
C SER A 190 -21.33 2.57 27.31
N ALA A 191 -22.31 1.84 26.78
CA ALA A 191 -23.09 0.86 27.55
C ALA A 191 -22.20 -0.23 28.17
N ARG A 192 -21.25 -0.79 27.41
CA ARG A 192 -20.31 -1.79 27.93
C ARG A 192 -19.36 -1.22 28.99
N LYS A 193 -18.90 0.03 28.83
CA LYS A 193 -18.07 0.71 29.82
C LYS A 193 -18.83 0.89 31.13
N SER A 194 -20.05 1.44 31.06
CA SER A 194 -20.92 1.59 32.23
C SER A 194 -21.28 0.24 32.86
N TYR A 195 -21.56 -0.79 32.06
CA TYR A 195 -21.83 -2.14 32.56
C TYR A 195 -20.63 -2.74 33.28
N ARG A 196 -19.41 -2.60 32.74
CA ARG A 196 -18.18 -3.05 33.40
C ARG A 196 -17.96 -2.35 34.74
N GLU A 197 -18.27 -1.05 34.83
CA GLU A 197 -18.16 -0.30 36.08
C GLU A 197 -19.18 -0.76 37.12
N ILE A 198 -20.42 -0.98 36.71
CA ILE A 198 -21.46 -1.57 37.56
C ILE A 198 -21.05 -2.98 38.02
N MET A 199 -20.48 -3.79 37.14
CA MET A 199 -20.01 -5.14 37.46
C MET A 199 -18.77 -5.17 38.34
N ARG A 200 -18.04 -4.06 38.50
CA ARG A 200 -16.93 -3.92 39.46
C ARG A 200 -17.42 -3.49 40.85
N THR A 201 -18.43 -2.62 40.88
CA THR A 201 -18.90 -1.98 42.12
C THR A 201 -20.06 -2.71 42.78
N LYS A 202 -20.98 -3.27 42.00
CA LYS A 202 -22.18 -3.95 42.51
C LYS A 202 -22.03 -5.46 42.45
N CYS A 203 -22.29 -6.11 43.58
CA CYS A 203 -22.30 -7.56 43.71
C CYS A 203 -23.50 -8.15 42.93
N PRO A 204 -23.28 -9.08 41.98
CA PRO A 204 -24.36 -9.77 41.28
C PRO A 204 -25.24 -10.59 42.23
N LYS A 205 -26.56 -10.63 41.99
CA LYS A 205 -27.51 -11.43 42.80
C LYS A 205 -27.40 -12.94 42.55
N ASP A 206 -27.06 -13.33 41.32
CA ASP A 206 -26.95 -14.74 40.93
C ASP A 206 -25.77 -15.43 41.61
N LYS A 207 -26.00 -16.61 42.18
CA LYS A 207 -24.99 -17.36 42.95
C LYS A 207 -23.69 -17.62 42.15
N LYS A 208 -23.79 -17.96 40.86
CA LYS A 208 -22.63 -18.27 39.99
C LYS A 208 -21.83 -17.01 39.62
N LEU A 209 -22.51 -15.91 39.29
CA LEU A 209 -21.87 -14.63 38.96
C LEU A 209 -21.27 -13.97 40.20
N ARG A 210 -21.91 -14.13 41.36
CA ARG A 210 -21.38 -13.68 42.65
C ARG A 210 -20.07 -14.38 43.00
N ARG A 211 -19.99 -15.70 42.82
CA ARG A 211 -18.74 -16.46 43.03
C ARG A 211 -17.62 -15.93 42.14
N ARG A 212 -17.87 -15.78 40.84
CA ARG A 212 -16.90 -15.21 39.89
C ARG A 212 -16.50 -13.77 40.24
N PHE A 213 -17.44 -12.95 40.69
CA PHE A 213 -17.16 -11.56 41.12
C PHE A 213 -16.16 -11.52 42.28
N PHE A 214 -16.36 -12.36 43.31
CA PHE A 214 -15.43 -12.44 44.44
C PHE A 214 -14.08 -13.07 44.05
N GLU A 215 -14.08 -14.12 43.22
CA GLU A 215 -12.84 -14.71 42.66
C GLU A 215 -12.02 -13.65 41.89
N ASP A 216 -12.67 -12.85 41.03
CA ASP A 216 -12.03 -11.79 40.27
C ASP A 216 -11.52 -10.66 41.17
N ARG A 217 -12.29 -10.24 42.20
CA ARG A 217 -11.88 -9.24 43.20
C ARG A 217 -10.64 -9.69 43.97
N VAL A 218 -10.65 -10.90 44.51
CA VAL A 218 -9.52 -11.45 45.28
C VAL A 218 -8.29 -11.58 44.38
N SER A 219 -8.46 -12.08 43.16
CA SER A 219 -7.33 -12.25 42.22
C SER A 219 -6.74 -10.92 41.76
N LYS A 220 -7.58 -9.93 41.42
CA LYS A 220 -7.11 -8.63 40.86
C LYS A 220 -6.65 -7.64 41.92
N GLU A 221 -7.38 -7.49 43.02
CA GLU A 221 -7.06 -6.47 44.02
C GLU A 221 -6.17 -7.01 45.13
N PHE A 222 -6.40 -8.22 45.62
CA PHE A 222 -5.64 -8.74 46.76
C PHE A 222 -4.36 -9.44 46.33
N LEU A 223 -4.45 -10.41 45.43
CA LEU A 223 -3.28 -11.21 45.06
C LEU A 223 -2.30 -10.42 44.19
N ASN A 224 -2.79 -9.70 43.17
CA ASN A 224 -1.89 -8.96 42.28
C ASN A 224 -1.24 -7.76 42.99
N ASP A 225 -1.97 -6.99 43.80
CA ASP A 225 -1.39 -5.84 44.51
C ASP A 225 -0.45 -6.28 45.65
N SER A 226 -0.82 -7.34 46.40
CA SER A 226 0.07 -7.94 47.40
C SER A 226 1.34 -8.52 46.77
N PHE A 227 1.20 -9.25 45.66
CA PHE A 227 2.33 -9.81 44.92
C PHE A 227 3.23 -8.73 44.35
N VAL A 228 2.68 -7.68 43.72
CA VAL A 228 3.45 -6.54 43.22
C VAL A 228 4.20 -5.85 44.36
N ARG A 229 3.56 -5.61 45.51
CA ARG A 229 4.23 -5.03 46.69
C ARG A 229 5.36 -5.90 47.21
N HIS A 230 5.19 -7.23 47.25
CA HIS A 230 6.20 -8.16 47.73
C HIS A 230 7.38 -8.31 46.75
N CYS A 231 7.12 -8.30 45.45
CA CYS A 231 8.18 -8.33 44.43
C CYS A 231 9.05 -7.06 44.43
N HIS A 232 8.48 -5.89 44.78
CA HIS A 232 9.27 -4.66 44.88
C HIS A 232 10.29 -4.68 46.03
N THR A 233 10.04 -5.43 47.11
CA THR A 233 10.99 -5.59 48.22
C THR A 233 12.13 -6.57 47.93
N ASP A 234 11.87 -7.69 47.25
CA ASP A 234 12.85 -8.79 47.11
C ASP A 234 13.81 -8.69 45.92
N THR A 235 13.55 -7.83 44.93
CA THR A 235 14.40 -7.74 43.72
C THR A 235 15.84 -7.35 44.03
N LYS A 236 16.07 -6.46 45.00
CA LYS A 236 17.43 -6.03 45.39
C LYS A 236 18.21 -7.15 46.07
N ASP A 237 17.56 -7.95 46.89
CA ASP A 237 18.18 -9.06 47.60
C ASP A 237 18.47 -10.23 46.65
N PHE A 238 17.55 -10.53 45.74
CA PHE A 238 17.74 -11.52 44.67
C PHE A 238 18.92 -11.18 43.75
N LEU A 239 19.03 -9.93 43.29
CA LEU A 239 20.14 -9.50 42.43
C LEU A 239 21.49 -9.58 43.17
N ARG A 240 21.51 -9.24 44.46
CA ARG A 240 22.72 -9.34 45.30
C ARG A 240 23.19 -10.79 45.46
N ASP A 241 22.27 -11.75 45.53
CA ASP A 241 22.61 -13.17 45.61
C ASP A 241 23.09 -13.75 44.28
N ILE A 242 22.54 -13.29 43.14
CA ILE A 242 23.08 -13.59 41.81
C ILE A 242 24.51 -13.08 41.66
N ASP A 243 24.76 -11.82 42.02
CA ASP A 243 26.10 -11.23 41.92
C ASP A 243 27.12 -11.95 42.81
N ARG A 244 26.70 -12.41 43.99
CA ARG A 244 27.53 -13.22 44.88
C ARG A 244 27.88 -14.57 44.25
N SER A 245 26.90 -15.22 43.62
CA SER A 245 27.08 -16.51 42.93
C SER A 245 27.96 -16.40 41.66
N LEU A 246 27.81 -15.32 40.91
CA LEU A 246 28.68 -15.04 39.76
C LEU A 246 30.10 -14.69 40.19
N SER A 247 30.25 -13.94 41.27
CA SER A 247 31.57 -13.56 41.82
C SER A 247 32.32 -14.79 42.33
N SER A 248 31.65 -15.70 43.03
CA SER A 248 32.25 -16.95 43.50
C SER A 248 32.67 -17.84 42.32
N SER A 249 31.82 -17.97 41.31
CA SER A 249 32.12 -18.74 40.09
C SER A 249 33.31 -18.16 39.34
N ARG A 250 33.34 -16.83 39.13
CA ARG A 250 34.47 -16.14 38.46
C ARG A 250 35.78 -16.33 39.20
N ARG A 251 35.77 -16.34 40.54
CA ARG A 251 36.96 -16.58 41.35
C ARG A 251 37.52 -17.99 41.14
N VAL A 252 36.65 -19.00 41.02
CA VAL A 252 37.06 -20.39 40.71
C VAL A 252 37.66 -20.47 39.30
N PHE A 253 37.03 -19.85 38.31
CA PHE A 253 37.55 -19.84 36.94
C PHE A 253 38.94 -19.17 36.84
N GLN A 254 39.15 -18.05 37.52
CA GLN A 254 40.46 -17.39 37.56
C GLN A 254 41.55 -18.25 38.22
N GLN A 255 41.21 -19.00 39.26
CA GLN A 255 42.15 -19.92 39.90
C GLN A 255 42.52 -21.11 38.99
N LEU A 256 41.58 -21.59 38.19
CA LEU A 256 41.83 -22.64 37.21
C LEU A 256 42.63 -22.13 36.01
N GLU A 257 42.44 -20.87 35.61
CA GLU A 257 43.18 -20.25 34.51
C GLU A 257 44.66 -20.00 34.89
N LYS A 258 44.94 -19.62 36.14
CA LYS A 258 46.30 -19.52 36.68
C LYS A 258 47.04 -20.87 36.79
N LYS A 259 46.33 -22.00 36.72
CA LYS A 259 46.89 -23.37 36.77
C LYS A 259 47.08 -24.02 35.39
N ARG A 260 46.81 -23.33 34.28
CA ARG A 260 47.07 -23.86 32.93
C ARG A 260 48.53 -23.61 32.50
N PRO A 261 49.18 -24.55 31.79
CA PRO A 261 50.54 -24.37 31.28
C PRO A 261 50.57 -23.26 30.21
N SER A 262 51.67 -22.51 30.21
CA SER A 262 51.99 -21.40 29.30
C SER A 262 52.03 -21.83 27.82
N LYS A 263 51.78 -20.86 26.90
CA LYS A 263 51.98 -20.98 25.44
C LYS A 263 53.34 -21.65 25.13
N PRO A 264 53.43 -22.56 24.13
CA PRO A 264 54.70 -23.17 23.77
C PRO A 264 55.66 -22.12 23.17
N GLN A 265 56.90 -22.15 23.65
CA GLN A 265 58.04 -21.30 23.25
C GLN A 265 58.43 -21.57 21.77
N GLU A 266 58.91 -20.55 21.06
CA GLU A 266 59.14 -20.54 19.60
C GLU A 266 60.01 -21.69 19.05
N ASN A 267 60.89 -22.29 19.87
CA ASN A 267 61.87 -23.31 19.49
C ASN A 267 61.27 -24.64 19.00
N ASN A 268 59.98 -24.91 19.19
CA ASN A 268 59.36 -26.17 18.78
C ASN A 268 58.92 -26.15 17.29
N TRP A 269 58.75 -24.97 16.67
CA TRP A 269 58.17 -24.88 15.33
C TRP A 269 59.11 -25.29 14.20
N ASP A 270 60.42 -25.08 14.35
CA ASP A 270 61.39 -25.42 13.30
C ASP A 270 61.62 -26.94 13.22
N GLN A 271 61.58 -27.64 14.35
CA GLN A 271 61.59 -29.11 14.37
C GLN A 271 60.35 -29.70 13.69
N ILE A 272 59.18 -29.11 13.94
CA ILE A 272 57.91 -29.53 13.32
C ILE A 272 57.96 -29.31 11.81
N LYS A 273 58.56 -28.21 11.32
CA LYS A 273 58.74 -27.98 9.87
C LYS A 273 59.57 -29.09 9.22
N THR A 274 60.72 -29.46 9.80
CA THR A 274 61.59 -30.51 9.25
C THR A 274 60.88 -31.86 9.16
N GLN A 275 60.07 -32.23 10.17
CA GLN A 275 59.30 -33.47 10.14
C GLN A 275 58.26 -33.50 9.01
N VAL A 276 57.63 -32.36 8.72
CA VAL A 276 56.61 -32.25 7.68
C VAL A 276 57.23 -32.36 6.28
N PHE A 277 58.40 -31.73 6.07
CA PHE A 277 59.15 -31.88 4.81
C PHE A 277 59.58 -33.34 4.57
N GLN A 278 60.00 -34.06 5.62
CA GLN A 278 60.36 -35.48 5.50
C GLN A 278 59.17 -36.38 5.15
N ARG A 279 57.95 -36.03 5.57
CA ARG A 279 56.73 -36.80 5.28
C ARG A 279 56.20 -36.56 3.86
N GLY A 280 56.66 -35.51 3.18
CA GLY A 280 56.30 -35.24 1.78
C GLY A 280 54.80 -35.05 1.55
N VAL A 281 54.07 -34.47 2.51
CA VAL A 281 52.62 -34.22 2.36
C VAL A 281 52.42 -33.03 1.43
N ARG A 282 51.93 -33.30 0.21
CA ARG A 282 51.81 -32.30 -0.86
C ARG A 282 50.39 -31.78 -1.08
N ASP A 283 49.39 -32.39 -0.46
CA ASP A 283 47.98 -32.02 -0.67
C ASP A 283 47.29 -31.64 0.64
N CYS A 284 46.37 -30.68 0.57
CA CYS A 284 45.56 -30.28 1.70
C CYS A 284 44.49 -31.35 1.96
N PRO A 285 44.42 -31.97 3.15
CA PRO A 285 43.47 -33.04 3.43
C PRO A 285 41.99 -32.61 3.43
N ILE A 286 41.70 -31.30 3.53
CA ILE A 286 40.33 -30.77 3.59
C ILE A 286 39.74 -30.62 2.18
N CYS A 287 40.52 -30.06 1.25
CA CYS A 287 40.05 -29.74 -0.10
C CYS A 287 40.70 -30.61 -1.19
N LEU A 288 41.63 -31.49 -0.81
CA LEU A 288 42.36 -32.41 -1.69
C LEU A 288 43.13 -31.71 -2.82
N THR A 289 43.54 -30.46 -2.61
CA THR A 289 44.33 -29.67 -3.58
C THR A 289 45.73 -29.40 -3.06
N ALA A 290 46.69 -29.24 -3.98
CA ALA A 290 48.09 -29.10 -3.65
C ALA A 290 48.38 -27.93 -2.68
N LEU A 291 49.19 -28.22 -1.67
CA LEU A 291 49.84 -27.26 -0.78
C LEU A 291 51.07 -26.70 -1.50
N TRP A 292 51.35 -25.42 -1.30
CA TRP A 292 52.48 -24.76 -1.98
C TRP A 292 53.81 -25.42 -1.58
N ASP A 293 54.59 -25.86 -2.56
CA ASP A 293 55.88 -26.48 -2.35
C ASP A 293 56.99 -25.41 -2.38
N THR A 294 57.60 -25.13 -1.23
CA THR A 294 58.67 -24.13 -1.09
C THR A 294 60.03 -24.61 -1.61
N SER A 295 60.12 -25.82 -2.16
CA SER A 295 61.41 -26.48 -2.45
C SER A 295 61.87 -26.50 -3.92
N PHE A 296 61.12 -25.94 -4.88
CA PHE A 296 61.56 -25.94 -6.29
C PHE A 296 61.35 -24.60 -7.04
N PRO A 297 62.42 -23.98 -7.58
CA PRO A 297 62.29 -22.89 -8.53
C PRO A 297 61.84 -23.41 -9.89
N ARG A 298 60.59 -23.09 -10.23
CA ARG A 298 59.97 -22.96 -11.56
C ARG A 298 60.69 -23.70 -12.71
N ALA A 299 60.31 -24.95 -12.95
CA ALA A 299 60.47 -25.57 -14.27
C ALA A 299 59.19 -25.32 -15.10
N SER A 300 59.40 -24.83 -16.30
CA SER A 300 58.44 -24.28 -17.24
C SER A 300 57.31 -25.25 -17.63
N GLY A 301 56.11 -24.68 -17.75
CA GLY A 301 54.99 -25.26 -18.50
C GLY A 301 53.99 -26.04 -17.65
N ILE A 302 52.95 -25.34 -17.15
CA ILE A 302 51.52 -25.71 -17.19
C ILE A 302 50.72 -24.63 -16.43
N SER A 303 49.81 -24.00 -17.18
CA SER A 303 48.60 -23.23 -16.79
C SER A 303 48.67 -22.09 -15.74
N ALA A 304 48.34 -20.89 -16.20
CA ALA A 304 48.43 -19.59 -15.53
C ALA A 304 47.29 -19.24 -14.54
N HIS A 305 46.81 -20.18 -13.71
CA HIS A 305 45.70 -19.90 -12.76
C HIS A 305 45.88 -20.35 -11.30
N LEU A 306 47.09 -20.74 -10.87
CA LEU A 306 47.32 -21.10 -9.47
C LEU A 306 47.92 -19.91 -8.70
N HIS A 307 47.05 -19.10 -8.09
CA HIS A 307 47.47 -18.18 -7.06
C HIS A 307 47.97 -18.98 -5.84
N PRO A 308 49.16 -18.66 -5.28
CA PRO A 308 49.67 -19.35 -4.11
C PRO A 308 48.71 -19.10 -2.92
N ARG A 309 48.04 -20.16 -2.46
CA ARG A 309 47.19 -20.10 -1.27
C ARG A 309 48.08 -20.24 -0.02
N PRO A 310 47.97 -19.34 0.97
CA PRO A 310 48.78 -19.40 2.17
C PRO A 310 48.52 -20.70 2.94
N THR A 311 49.60 -21.31 3.42
CA THR A 311 49.56 -22.59 4.15
C THR A 311 49.77 -22.39 5.65
N LEU A 312 48.99 -23.10 6.45
CA LEU A 312 49.09 -23.13 7.90
C LEU A 312 49.68 -24.45 8.37
N LEU A 313 50.68 -24.36 9.26
CA LEU A 313 51.21 -25.48 10.02
C LEU A 313 50.62 -25.51 11.42
N LEU A 314 50.14 -26.69 11.80
CA LEU A 314 49.65 -26.95 13.14
C LEU A 314 50.74 -27.53 14.03
N SER A 315 50.63 -27.31 15.35
CA SER A 315 51.56 -27.86 16.34
C SER A 315 51.55 -29.40 16.43
N CYS A 316 50.62 -30.06 15.73
CA CYS A 316 50.55 -31.51 15.57
C CYS A 316 51.21 -32.01 14.26
N SER A 317 52.03 -31.18 13.61
CA SER A 317 52.75 -31.51 12.37
C SER A 317 51.85 -31.79 11.16
N HIS A 318 50.70 -31.12 11.08
CA HIS A 318 49.77 -31.21 9.93
C HIS A 318 49.65 -29.86 9.20
N LEU A 319 49.49 -29.92 7.88
CA LEU A 319 49.38 -28.75 7.00
C LEU A 319 48.01 -28.62 6.37
N PHE A 320 47.52 -27.38 6.27
CA PHE A 320 46.26 -27.04 5.60
C PHE A 320 46.37 -25.69 4.88
N HIS A 321 45.52 -25.42 3.89
CA HIS A 321 45.34 -24.03 3.44
C HIS A 321 44.67 -23.22 4.54
N GLN A 322 45.07 -21.96 4.67
CA GLN A 322 44.51 -21.04 5.66
C GLN A 322 42.99 -21.00 5.61
N PHE A 323 42.43 -20.75 4.43
CA PHE A 323 40.98 -20.66 4.23
C PHE A 323 40.24 -21.97 4.55
N CYS A 324 40.84 -23.12 4.24
CA CYS A 324 40.22 -24.42 4.53
C CYS A 324 40.15 -24.69 6.02
N LEU A 325 41.20 -24.34 6.76
CA LEU A 325 41.22 -24.52 8.21
C LEU A 325 40.29 -23.52 8.91
N GLU A 326 40.28 -22.25 8.48
CA GLU A 326 39.39 -21.22 9.02
C GLU A 326 37.91 -21.57 8.80
N ALA A 327 37.56 -22.08 7.62
CA ALA A 327 36.20 -22.56 7.34
C ALA A 327 35.82 -23.74 8.25
N PHE A 328 36.76 -24.66 8.50
CA PHE A 328 36.56 -25.76 9.44
C PHE A 328 36.36 -25.28 10.88
N GLU A 329 37.18 -24.32 11.34
CA GLU A 329 37.05 -23.71 12.67
C GLU A 329 35.71 -22.99 12.83
N ALA A 330 35.26 -22.24 11.81
CA ALA A 330 33.99 -21.52 11.84
C ALA A 330 32.77 -22.44 11.97
N PHE A 331 32.85 -23.67 11.46
CA PHE A 331 31.79 -24.67 11.62
C PHE A 331 31.73 -25.25 13.06
N ILE A 332 32.84 -25.21 13.80
CA ILE A 332 32.94 -25.70 15.17
C ILE A 332 32.81 -24.52 16.15
N ALA A 333 31.61 -23.94 16.22
CA ALA A 333 31.37 -22.68 16.95
C ALA A 333 31.60 -22.75 18.48
N ASP A 334 31.51 -23.92 19.12
CA ASP A 334 31.42 -24.03 20.59
C ASP A 334 32.51 -24.88 21.27
N ARG A 335 33.56 -25.32 20.56
CA ARG A 335 34.66 -26.12 21.15
C ARG A 335 36.02 -25.61 20.72
N ARG A 336 37.04 -25.86 21.57
CA ARG A 336 38.44 -25.60 21.21
C ARG A 336 38.76 -26.30 19.89
N PRO A 337 39.33 -25.61 18.89
CA PRO A 337 39.56 -26.20 17.58
C PRO A 337 40.53 -27.38 17.72
N THR A 338 40.12 -28.51 17.15
CA THR A 338 40.91 -29.76 17.14
C THR A 338 41.29 -30.09 15.71
N CYS A 339 42.48 -30.69 15.53
CA CYS A 339 43.00 -30.92 14.19
C CYS A 339 42.05 -31.86 13.42
N PRO A 340 41.67 -31.54 12.17
CA PRO A 340 40.80 -32.41 11.37
C PRO A 340 41.33 -33.84 11.22
N LEU A 341 42.66 -34.03 11.24
CA LEU A 341 43.30 -35.33 11.06
C LEU A 341 43.45 -36.09 12.37
N CYS A 342 44.15 -35.53 13.35
CA CYS A 342 44.49 -36.25 14.58
C CYS A 342 43.61 -35.90 15.79
N ARG A 343 42.65 -34.96 15.63
CA ARG A 343 41.74 -34.49 16.68
C ARG A 343 42.42 -33.94 17.94
N SER A 344 43.73 -33.71 17.92
CA SER A 344 44.44 -33.10 19.04
C SER A 344 44.20 -31.58 19.06
N PRO A 345 44.21 -30.93 20.25
CA PRO A 345 44.25 -29.47 20.32
C PRO A 345 45.54 -28.98 19.68
N TYR A 346 45.48 -27.86 18.97
CA TYR A 346 46.62 -27.35 18.24
C TYR A 346 46.79 -25.83 18.39
N HIS A 347 48.02 -25.39 18.16
CA HIS A 347 48.33 -24.01 17.79
C HIS A 347 48.60 -23.96 16.29
N LYS A 348 48.41 -22.81 15.65
CA LYS A 348 48.61 -22.62 14.20
C LYS A 348 49.65 -21.54 13.91
N LYS A 349 50.48 -21.75 12.90
CA LYS A 349 51.51 -20.82 12.41
C LYS A 349 51.45 -20.75 10.88
N LEU A 350 51.46 -19.54 10.32
CA LEU A 350 51.56 -19.33 8.87
C LEU A 350 52.99 -19.65 8.39
N ILE A 351 53.09 -20.33 7.25
CA ILE A 351 54.35 -20.66 6.56
C ILE A 351 54.33 -20.07 5.16
#